data_AF-A0A1Z5KR05-F1
#
_entry.id   AF-A0A1Z5KR05-F1
#
_cell.length_a   1.000
_cell.length_b   1.000
_cell.length_c   1.000
_cell.angle_alpha   90.00
_cell.angle_beta   90.00
_cell.angle_gamma   90.00
#
_symmetry.space_group_name_H-M   'P 1'
#
loop_
_entity.id
_entity.type
_entity.pdbx_description
1 polymer ?
#
loop_
_entity_poly.entity_id
_entity_poly.type
_entity_poly.pdbx_seq_one_letter_code
_entity_poly.pdbx_strand_id
1 'polypeptide(L)'
;MMHCQGRIQYSSLLVIGFLAQAKAFTSTTQMANKHRSSCLWNKNDGIDDYWRKFPGWSHDKASDTLTTDNTSGLLQTIEVVTAPVQEILDEYSSGWALSYADLTPDTSATTPGRIFLATNLAYLLAGLVLQFQGANELGLATDLCAAFSFQYHYQQLEVTNTVRAALLLDYVFAAFAMGLATFYLVTSVAVTSLYTMNVAVAVGLAVVSLGCLGLSWKYEYGQPYMFFHGLWHLASAGAGYAIGDLHNSVM
;
A
#
# COMPACT_ATOMS: atom_id res chain seq x y z
N MET A 1 -2.00 -39.49 -6.77
CA MET A 1 -1.01 -38.45 -7.10
C MET A 1 -1.11 -38.11 -8.57
N MET A 2 -2.00 -37.18 -8.96
CA MET A 2 -2.05 -36.56 -10.30
C MET A 2 -3.22 -35.57 -10.30
N HIS A 3 -2.97 -34.31 -9.94
CA HIS A 3 -3.79 -33.11 -10.26
C HIS A 3 -3.09 -31.85 -9.71
N CYS A 4 -1.90 -31.52 -10.23
CA CYS A 4 -1.21 -30.27 -9.86
C CYS A 4 -0.46 -29.64 -11.05
N GLN A 5 -1.03 -29.70 -12.27
CA GLN A 5 -0.41 -29.09 -13.45
C GLN A 5 -1.18 -27.86 -14.01
N GLY A 6 -2.39 -27.58 -13.51
CA GLY A 6 -3.19 -26.43 -13.98
C GLY A 6 -3.02 -25.12 -13.19
N ARG A 7 -2.47 -25.16 -11.96
CA ARG A 7 -2.50 -24.00 -11.05
C ARG A 7 -1.27 -23.07 -11.13
N ILE A 8 -0.14 -23.54 -11.67
CA ILE A 8 1.12 -22.76 -11.73
C ILE A 8 1.07 -21.62 -12.78
N GLN A 9 0.16 -21.70 -13.76
CA GLN A 9 0.13 -20.74 -14.86
C GLN A 9 -0.34 -19.32 -14.44
N TYR A 10 -1.20 -19.20 -13.42
CA TYR A 10 -1.74 -17.89 -13.03
C TYR A 10 -0.76 -17.03 -12.23
N SER A 11 -0.02 -17.63 -11.28
CA SER A 11 0.97 -16.91 -10.46
C SER A 11 2.14 -16.36 -11.29
N SER A 12 2.51 -17.09 -12.36
CA SER A 12 3.58 -16.68 -13.27
C SER A 12 3.22 -15.40 -14.06
N LEU A 13 1.95 -15.24 -14.45
CA LEU A 13 1.48 -14.09 -15.22
C LEU A 13 1.41 -12.81 -14.39
N LEU A 14 1.07 -12.90 -13.10
CA LEU A 14 1.02 -11.75 -12.19
C LEU A 14 2.43 -11.24 -11.85
N VAL A 15 3.40 -12.12 -11.61
CA VAL A 15 4.80 -11.74 -11.41
C VAL A 15 5.38 -11.08 -12.67
N ILE A 16 5.08 -11.62 -13.85
CA ILE A 16 5.47 -11.00 -15.12
C ILE A 16 4.78 -9.64 -15.29
N GLY A 17 3.50 -9.51 -14.92
CA GLY A 17 2.77 -8.24 -14.93
C GLY A 17 3.39 -7.19 -14.01
N PHE A 18 3.74 -7.57 -12.78
CA PHE A 18 4.39 -6.69 -11.79
C PHE A 18 5.78 -6.26 -12.25
N LEU A 19 6.59 -7.20 -12.77
CA LEU A 19 7.92 -6.90 -13.32
C LEU A 19 7.84 -6.09 -14.62
N ALA A 20 6.82 -6.34 -15.46
CA ALA A 20 6.59 -5.58 -16.68
C ALA A 20 6.12 -4.15 -16.38
N GLN A 21 5.28 -3.94 -15.36
CA GLN A 21 4.96 -2.62 -14.85
C GLN A 21 6.24 -1.93 -14.34
N ALA A 22 6.99 -2.56 -13.44
CA ALA A 22 8.24 -2.00 -12.92
C ALA A 22 9.26 -1.63 -14.02
N LYS A 23 9.31 -2.41 -15.11
CA LYS A 23 10.21 -2.20 -16.26
C LYS A 23 9.69 -1.16 -17.27
N ALA A 24 8.39 -1.08 -17.52
CA ALA A 24 7.79 -0.08 -18.39
C ALA A 24 7.82 1.33 -17.76
N PHE A 25 7.80 1.42 -16.43
CA PHE A 25 7.87 2.70 -15.71
C PHE A 25 9.30 3.24 -15.57
N THR A 26 10.33 2.38 -15.58
CA THR A 26 11.75 2.81 -15.55
C THR A 26 12.23 3.45 -16.87
N SER A 27 11.51 3.27 -17.99
CA SER A 27 11.89 3.86 -19.28
C SER A 27 11.40 5.30 -19.51
N THR A 28 10.55 5.85 -18.65
CA THR A 28 9.85 7.12 -18.93
C THR A 28 10.33 8.32 -18.10
N THR A 29 11.23 8.12 -17.12
CA THR A 29 11.64 9.17 -16.17
C THR A 29 12.92 9.90 -16.62
N GLN A 30 12.76 10.86 -17.53
CA GLN A 30 13.72 11.95 -17.72
C GLN A 30 12.98 13.24 -18.12
N MET A 31 12.49 14.02 -17.14
CA MET A 31 12.53 15.51 -17.16
C MET A 31 11.90 16.16 -15.90
N ALA A 32 12.68 17.08 -15.32
CA ALA A 32 12.36 18.38 -14.69
C ALA A 32 11.29 18.56 -13.58
N ASN A 33 11.83 18.85 -12.38
CA ASN A 33 11.61 20.04 -11.51
C ASN A 33 10.25 20.39 -10.84
N LYS A 34 10.36 20.46 -9.50
CA LYS A 34 10.00 21.56 -8.56
C LYS A 34 8.55 22.06 -8.48
N HIS A 35 7.95 21.75 -7.31
CA HIS A 35 6.92 22.46 -6.52
C HIS A 35 5.44 21.99 -6.54
N ARG A 36 5.10 21.44 -5.35
CA ARG A 36 3.87 21.29 -4.53
C ARG A 36 2.53 21.92 -4.96
N SER A 37 1.43 21.22 -4.66
CA SER A 37 0.15 21.79 -4.16
C SER A 37 -0.68 20.88 -3.23
N SER A 38 -1.59 21.56 -2.52
CA SER A 38 -2.65 21.23 -1.53
C SER A 38 -2.96 19.77 -1.12
N CYS A 39 -2.60 19.41 0.12
CA CYS A 39 -3.40 18.51 0.98
C CYS A 39 -2.90 18.57 2.44
N LEU A 40 -2.91 19.76 3.05
CA LEU A 40 -2.70 19.88 4.50
C LEU A 40 -4.00 20.36 5.12
N TRP A 41 -4.79 19.39 5.56
CA TRP A 41 -5.90 19.63 6.47
C TRP A 41 -5.33 20.30 7.73
N ASN A 42 -5.99 21.37 8.16
CA ASN A 42 -5.58 22.31 9.19
C ASN A 42 -5.50 21.65 10.59
N LYS A 43 -4.45 20.86 10.86
CA LYS A 43 -4.16 20.25 12.18
C LYS A 43 -3.17 21.12 12.97
N ASN A 44 -3.70 22.18 13.60
CA ASN A 44 -3.27 22.81 14.86
C ASN A 44 -1.77 22.71 15.28
N ASP A 45 -0.97 23.70 14.87
CA ASP A 45 -0.14 24.68 15.63
C ASP A 45 0.64 24.33 16.92
N GLY A 46 0.62 23.10 17.45
CA GLY A 46 1.24 22.80 18.75
C GLY A 46 2.56 22.01 18.71
N ILE A 47 2.68 21.06 17.78
CA ILE A 47 3.78 20.08 17.72
C ILE A 47 4.71 20.27 16.51
N ASP A 48 4.28 21.04 15.52
CA ASP A 48 5.06 21.33 14.30
C ASP A 48 6.36 22.11 14.56
N ASP A 49 6.48 22.78 15.72
CA ASP A 49 7.58 23.69 16.01
C ASP A 49 8.92 22.97 16.24
N TYR A 50 8.91 21.65 16.49
CA TYR A 50 10.14 20.87 16.62
C TYR A 50 10.77 20.54 15.26
N TRP A 51 9.96 20.34 14.22
CA TRP A 51 10.45 19.99 12.88
C TRP A 51 10.69 21.23 12.00
N ARG A 52 10.03 22.36 12.28
CA ARG A 52 10.28 23.65 11.62
C ARG A 52 11.67 24.24 11.89
N LYS A 53 12.42 23.71 12.87
CA LYS A 53 13.78 24.15 13.24
C LYS A 53 14.89 23.52 12.40
N PHE A 54 14.57 22.65 11.45
CA PHE A 54 15.56 22.21 10.47
C PHE A 54 15.89 23.36 9.49
N PRO A 55 17.15 23.84 9.45
CA PRO A 55 17.53 24.94 8.57
C PRO A 55 17.41 24.50 7.11
N GLY A 56 16.50 25.14 6.36
CA GLY A 56 16.32 24.93 4.92
C GLY A 56 14.87 24.78 4.43
N TRP A 57 13.87 24.76 5.32
CA TRP A 57 12.47 24.50 4.95
C TRP A 57 11.62 25.79 4.97
N SER A 58 11.23 26.33 3.80
CA SER A 58 10.24 27.41 3.67
C SER A 58 8.92 26.89 3.09
N HIS A 59 7.80 27.41 3.59
CA HIS A 59 6.45 27.10 3.11
C HIS A 59 5.86 28.32 2.38
N ASP A 60 5.99 28.35 1.05
CA ASP A 60 5.20 29.26 0.20
C ASP A 60 3.96 28.53 -0.32
N LYS A 61 2.84 29.27 -0.41
CA LYS A 61 1.53 28.75 -0.84
C LYS A 61 1.57 28.39 -2.34
N ALA A 62 1.08 27.20 -2.64
CA ALA A 62 1.14 26.56 -3.95
C ALA A 62 0.01 26.94 -4.92
N SER A 63 0.32 26.97 -6.22
CA SER A 63 -0.63 27.11 -7.33
C SER A 63 -0.85 25.79 -8.06
N ASP A 64 -2.07 25.56 -8.54
CA ASP A 64 -2.49 24.35 -9.25
C ASP A 64 -1.91 24.27 -10.66
N THR A 65 -0.81 23.53 -10.85
CA THR A 65 -0.36 23.15 -12.20
C THR A 65 0.07 21.70 -12.20
N LEU A 66 -0.91 20.82 -12.42
CA LEU A 66 -0.73 19.38 -12.60
C LEU A 66 0.11 19.12 -13.86
N THR A 67 1.18 18.34 -13.73
CA THR A 67 1.89 17.77 -14.88
C THR A 67 0.96 16.79 -15.57
N THR A 68 0.49 17.15 -16.77
CA THR A 68 -0.22 16.24 -17.68
C THR A 68 0.80 15.26 -18.25
N ASP A 69 1.19 14.28 -17.45
CA ASP A 69 1.99 13.17 -17.95
C ASP A 69 1.08 12.21 -18.71
N ASN A 70 1.61 11.52 -19.72
CA ASN A 70 0.91 10.49 -20.51
C ASN A 70 0.68 9.22 -19.67
N THR A 71 0.08 9.35 -18.49
CA THR A 71 -0.33 8.22 -17.67
C THR A 71 -1.32 7.39 -18.48
N SER A 72 -0.91 6.14 -18.73
CA SER A 72 -1.62 5.09 -19.44
C SER A 72 -3.14 5.22 -19.33
N GLY A 73 -3.85 5.23 -20.47
CA GLY A 73 -5.30 5.46 -20.53
C GLY A 73 -6.15 4.59 -19.59
N LEU A 74 -5.61 3.48 -19.07
CA LEU A 74 -6.24 2.69 -18.02
C LEU A 74 -6.44 3.46 -16.70
N LEU A 75 -5.42 4.14 -16.17
CA LEU A 75 -5.55 4.87 -14.88
C LEU A 75 -6.49 6.06 -15.02
N GLN A 76 -6.44 6.75 -16.15
CA GLN A 76 -7.40 7.81 -16.45
C GLN A 76 -8.82 7.26 -16.57
N THR A 77 -9.00 6.08 -17.16
CA THR A 77 -10.30 5.40 -17.20
C THR A 77 -10.76 5.03 -15.78
N ILE A 78 -9.86 4.51 -14.94
CA ILE A 78 -10.15 4.20 -13.54
C ILE A 78 -10.55 5.45 -12.77
N GLU A 79 -9.86 6.58 -12.96
CA GLU A 79 -10.20 7.86 -12.35
C GLU A 79 -11.64 8.26 -12.70
N VAL A 80 -12.01 8.22 -13.99
CA VAL A 80 -13.37 8.52 -14.46
C VAL A 80 -14.40 7.57 -13.85
N VAL A 81 -14.10 6.27 -13.78
CA VAL A 81 -15.03 5.26 -13.24
C VAL A 81 -15.18 5.38 -11.73
N THR A 82 -14.11 5.78 -11.02
CA THR A 82 -14.10 5.88 -9.57
C THR A 82 -14.56 7.24 -9.05
N ALA A 83 -14.58 8.28 -9.88
CA ALA A 83 -14.95 9.65 -9.50
C ALA A 83 -16.23 9.74 -8.66
N PRO A 84 -17.36 9.05 -8.98
CA PRO A 84 -18.56 9.11 -8.14
C PRO A 84 -18.33 8.59 -6.72
N VAL A 85 -17.50 7.57 -6.55
CA VAL A 85 -17.14 7.02 -5.23
C VAL A 85 -16.25 7.99 -4.47
N GLN A 86 -15.31 8.64 -5.17
CA GLN A 86 -14.44 9.65 -4.56
C GLN A 86 -15.24 10.86 -4.05
N GLU A 87 -16.22 11.34 -4.83
CA GLU A 87 -17.11 12.44 -4.44
C GLU A 87 -17.94 12.10 -3.20
N ILE A 88 -18.52 10.89 -3.16
CA ILE A 88 -19.26 10.38 -1.99
C ILE A 88 -18.34 10.36 -0.77
N LEU A 89 -17.13 9.80 -0.91
CA LEU A 89 -16.17 9.73 0.19
C LEU A 89 -15.75 11.13 0.66
N ASP A 90 -15.57 12.09 -0.24
CA ASP A 90 -15.24 13.47 0.11
C ASP A 90 -16.36 14.14 0.90
N GLU A 91 -17.61 13.97 0.48
CA GLU A 91 -18.78 14.51 1.18
C GLU A 91 -18.87 13.96 2.60
N TYR A 92 -18.77 12.63 2.76
CA TYR A 92 -18.91 11.99 4.07
C TYR A 92 -17.70 12.20 5.00
N SER A 93 -16.50 12.36 4.44
CA SER A 93 -15.26 12.48 5.23
C SER A 93 -14.72 13.90 5.31
N SER A 94 -15.40 14.89 4.69
CA SER A 94 -14.86 16.24 4.52
C SER A 94 -13.49 16.24 3.83
N GLY A 95 -13.35 15.37 2.82
CA GLY A 95 -12.12 15.17 2.02
C GLY A 95 -11.00 14.40 2.72
N TRP A 96 -11.20 13.90 3.94
CA TRP A 96 -10.16 13.19 4.68
C TRP A 96 -9.91 11.78 4.15
N ALA A 97 -10.95 11.06 3.71
CA ALA A 97 -10.85 9.64 3.39
C ALA A 97 -9.82 9.33 2.29
N LEU A 98 -9.72 10.19 1.27
CA LEU A 98 -8.77 10.03 0.17
C LEU A 98 -7.63 11.06 0.23
N SER A 99 -7.40 11.65 1.40
CA SER A 99 -6.19 12.43 1.65
C SER A 99 -4.98 11.50 1.73
N TYR A 100 -3.83 11.97 1.26
CA TYR A 100 -2.58 11.21 1.22
C TYR A 100 -1.42 12.06 1.71
N ALA A 101 -0.38 11.40 2.22
CA ALA A 101 0.80 12.07 2.77
C ALA A 101 1.64 12.75 1.68
N ASP A 102 2.17 13.94 1.98
CA ASP A 102 3.13 14.65 1.14
C ASP A 102 4.54 14.06 1.34
N LEU A 103 5.07 13.40 0.32
CA LEU A 103 6.40 12.77 0.38
C LEU A 103 7.53 13.65 -0.14
N THR A 104 7.23 14.89 -0.54
CA THR A 104 8.26 15.79 -1.09
C THR A 104 9.35 16.09 -0.05
N PRO A 105 10.63 16.19 -0.47
CA PRO A 105 11.11 16.19 -1.85
C PRO A 105 11.46 14.81 -2.44
N ASP A 106 11.12 13.71 -1.75
CA ASP A 106 11.44 12.36 -2.22
C ASP A 106 10.54 11.94 -3.39
N THR A 107 11.10 11.17 -4.33
CA THR A 107 10.44 10.68 -5.56
C THR A 107 10.74 9.21 -5.79
N SER A 108 10.16 8.56 -6.80
CA SER A 108 10.50 7.16 -7.13
C SER A 108 11.97 6.97 -7.54
N ALA A 109 12.64 8.06 -7.92
CA ALA A 109 14.06 8.06 -8.27
C ALA A 109 15.00 8.21 -7.07
N THR A 110 14.55 8.74 -5.93
CA THR A 110 15.40 8.93 -4.74
C THR A 110 15.58 7.62 -3.97
N THR A 111 16.69 7.51 -3.22
CA THR A 111 16.94 6.30 -2.40
C THR A 111 15.82 6.03 -1.39
N PRO A 112 15.32 7.03 -0.63
CA PRO A 112 14.19 6.80 0.27
C PRO A 112 12.93 6.32 -0.46
N GLY A 113 12.58 6.92 -1.61
CA GLY A 113 11.43 6.49 -2.39
C GLY A 113 11.56 5.07 -2.93
N ARG A 114 12.75 4.67 -3.41
CA ARG A 114 12.99 3.28 -3.86
C ARG A 114 12.87 2.27 -2.73
N ILE A 115 13.43 2.57 -1.56
CA ILE A 115 13.34 1.70 -0.38
C ILE A 115 11.88 1.59 0.04
N PHE A 116 11.15 2.70 0.08
CA PHE A 116 9.74 2.72 0.41
C PHE A 116 8.92 1.86 -0.55
N LEU A 117 9.08 2.04 -1.87
CA LEU A 117 8.43 1.20 -2.88
C LEU A 117 8.79 -0.28 -2.73
N ALA A 118 10.05 -0.60 -2.42
CA ALA A 118 10.52 -1.97 -2.25
C ALA A 118 9.86 -2.69 -1.07
N THR A 119 9.29 -1.98 -0.08
CA THR A 119 8.57 -2.63 1.02
C THR A 119 7.34 -3.42 0.53
N ASN A 120 6.74 -3.05 -0.59
CA ASN A 120 5.65 -3.81 -1.24
C ASN A 120 6.08 -5.19 -1.72
N LEU A 121 7.38 -5.43 -1.95
CA LEU A 121 7.88 -6.76 -2.29
C LEU A 121 7.62 -7.77 -1.17
N ALA A 122 7.50 -7.33 0.09
CA ALA A 122 7.15 -8.23 1.18
C ALA A 122 5.76 -8.84 1.00
N TYR A 123 4.76 -8.04 0.56
CA TYR A 123 3.43 -8.58 0.24
C TYR A 123 3.49 -9.53 -0.94
N LEU A 124 4.15 -9.15 -2.05
CA LEU A 124 4.26 -10.01 -3.21
C LEU A 124 4.91 -11.36 -2.87
N LEU A 125 5.99 -11.34 -2.09
CA LEU A 125 6.65 -12.58 -1.65
C LEU A 125 5.76 -13.39 -0.70
N ALA A 126 5.07 -12.75 0.24
CA ALA A 126 4.13 -13.44 1.11
C ALA A 126 2.97 -14.08 0.32
N GLY A 127 2.39 -13.35 -0.63
CA GLY A 127 1.30 -13.85 -1.47
C GLY A 127 1.71 -15.04 -2.34
N LEU A 128 2.91 -15.00 -2.93
CA LEU A 128 3.49 -16.14 -3.65
C LEU A 128 3.72 -17.36 -2.75
N VAL A 129 4.31 -17.15 -1.57
CA VAL A 129 4.55 -18.26 -0.62
C VAL A 129 3.23 -18.88 -0.17
N LEU A 130 2.23 -18.07 0.14
CA LEU A 130 0.89 -18.53 0.53
C LEU A 130 0.23 -19.38 -0.57
N GLN A 131 0.37 -18.98 -1.84
CA GLN A 131 -0.09 -19.78 -2.97
C GLN A 131 0.63 -21.14 -3.04
N PHE A 132 1.96 -21.17 -2.87
CA PHE A 132 2.71 -22.43 -2.84
C PHE A 132 2.35 -23.34 -1.67
N GLN A 133 1.90 -22.77 -0.54
CA GLN A 133 1.43 -23.51 0.62
C GLN A 133 -0.03 -24.00 0.48
N GLY A 134 -0.75 -23.58 -0.56
CA GLY A 134 -2.13 -23.99 -0.82
C GLY A 134 -3.20 -22.99 -0.40
N ALA A 135 -2.83 -21.91 0.30
CA ALA A 135 -3.69 -20.78 0.67
C ALA A 135 -3.88 -19.81 -0.52
N ASN A 136 -4.43 -20.32 -1.62
CA ASN A 136 -4.46 -19.63 -2.91
C ASN A 136 -5.25 -18.32 -2.88
N GLU A 137 -6.41 -18.31 -2.21
CA GLU A 137 -7.29 -17.14 -2.14
C GLU A 137 -6.62 -16.01 -1.35
N LEU A 138 -6.04 -16.33 -0.18
CA LEU A 138 -5.32 -15.35 0.64
C LEU A 138 -4.05 -14.87 -0.06
N GLY A 139 -3.33 -15.77 -0.73
CA GLY A 139 -2.13 -15.41 -1.49
C GLY A 139 -2.45 -14.49 -2.67
N LEU A 140 -3.51 -14.78 -3.44
CA LEU A 140 -3.97 -13.90 -4.53
C LEU A 140 -4.43 -12.53 -4.02
N ALA A 141 -5.19 -12.49 -2.93
CA ALA A 141 -5.61 -11.22 -2.33
C ALA A 141 -4.40 -10.37 -1.89
N THR A 142 -3.37 -11.03 -1.36
CA THR A 142 -2.12 -10.39 -0.92
C THR A 142 -1.31 -9.86 -2.12
N ASP A 143 -1.22 -10.62 -3.23
CA ASP A 143 -0.57 -10.17 -4.46
C ASP A 143 -1.27 -8.96 -5.07
N LEU A 144 -2.61 -8.95 -5.10
CA LEU A 144 -3.39 -7.82 -5.60
C LEU A 144 -3.18 -6.58 -4.70
N CYS A 145 -3.22 -6.76 -3.38
CA CYS A 145 -2.89 -5.71 -2.42
C CYS A 145 -1.49 -5.13 -2.69
N ALA A 146 -0.48 -5.99 -2.93
CA ALA A 146 0.87 -5.55 -3.25
C ALA A 146 0.94 -4.69 -4.53
N ALA A 147 0.22 -5.11 -5.58
CA ALA A 147 0.22 -4.42 -6.87
C ALA A 147 -0.44 -3.04 -6.77
N PHE A 148 -1.61 -2.95 -6.15
CA PHE A 148 -2.34 -1.68 -6.02
C PHE A 148 -1.69 -0.74 -5.00
N SER A 149 -1.14 -1.25 -3.90
CA SER A 149 -0.35 -0.46 -2.95
C SER A 149 0.93 0.09 -3.57
N PHE A 150 1.67 -0.72 -4.33
CA PHE A 150 2.83 -0.24 -5.09
C PHE A 150 2.43 0.87 -6.06
N GLN A 151 1.34 0.67 -6.81
CA GLN A 151 0.86 1.66 -7.77
C GLN A 151 0.49 2.98 -7.07
N TYR A 152 -0.25 2.92 -5.96
CA TYR A 152 -0.58 4.10 -5.16
C TYR A 152 0.67 4.86 -4.71
N HIS A 153 1.62 4.18 -4.05
CA HIS A 153 2.82 4.84 -3.54
C HIS A 153 3.75 5.35 -4.63
N TYR A 154 3.77 4.69 -5.80
CA TYR A 154 4.48 5.23 -6.96
C TYR A 154 3.86 6.55 -7.41
N GLN A 155 2.54 6.60 -7.60
CA GLN A 155 1.84 7.83 -7.97
C GLN A 155 2.00 8.91 -6.90
N GLN A 156 2.00 8.53 -5.62
CA GLN A 156 2.18 9.42 -4.48
C GLN A 156 3.56 10.10 -4.50
N LEU A 157 4.62 9.34 -4.81
CA LEU A 157 5.99 9.85 -4.95
C LEU A 157 6.17 10.74 -6.18
N GLU A 158 5.41 10.49 -7.25
CA GLU A 158 5.47 11.29 -8.48
C GLU A 158 4.47 12.47 -8.51
N VAL A 159 3.60 12.58 -7.50
CA VAL A 159 2.62 13.66 -7.32
C VAL A 159 1.71 13.83 -8.56
N THR A 160 1.06 12.75 -8.99
CA THR A 160 0.21 12.77 -10.19
C THR A 160 -1.26 13.10 -9.90
N ASN A 161 -2.03 13.39 -10.96
CA ASN A 161 -3.48 13.61 -10.85
C ASN A 161 -4.29 12.33 -10.57
N THR A 162 -3.66 11.15 -10.59
CA THR A 162 -4.34 9.84 -10.41
C THR A 162 -4.09 9.21 -9.04
N VAL A 163 -3.41 9.92 -8.13
CA VAL A 163 -3.08 9.42 -6.79
C VAL A 163 -4.33 9.02 -6.01
N ARG A 164 -5.42 9.78 -6.14
CA ARG A 164 -6.65 9.55 -5.39
C ARG A 164 -7.38 8.28 -5.84
N ALA A 165 -7.51 8.04 -7.15
CA ALA A 165 -8.05 6.77 -7.63
C ALA A 165 -7.14 5.58 -7.28
N ALA A 166 -5.82 5.76 -7.37
CA ALA A 166 -4.88 4.72 -6.98
C ALA A 166 -5.01 4.37 -5.49
N LEU A 167 -5.14 5.37 -4.61
CA LEU A 167 -5.39 5.20 -3.18
C LEU A 167 -6.71 4.47 -2.90
N LEU A 168 -7.78 4.82 -3.61
CA LEU A 168 -9.07 4.15 -3.45
C LEU A 168 -8.95 2.66 -3.79
N LEU A 169 -8.26 2.31 -4.88
CA LEU A 169 -8.03 0.92 -5.24
C LEU A 169 -7.17 0.21 -4.20
N ASP A 170 -6.09 0.83 -3.73
CA ASP A 170 -5.26 0.30 -2.66
C ASP A 170 -6.11 -0.04 -1.42
N TYR A 171 -6.96 0.88 -0.96
CA TYR A 171 -7.87 0.63 0.16
C TYR A 171 -8.83 -0.53 -0.06
N VAL A 172 -9.41 -0.66 -1.26
CA VAL A 172 -10.32 -1.77 -1.57
C VAL A 172 -9.59 -3.11 -1.46
N PHE A 173 -8.40 -3.22 -2.04
CA PHE A 173 -7.64 -4.48 -2.02
C PHE A 173 -6.98 -4.77 -0.66
N ALA A 174 -6.54 -3.74 0.06
CA ALA A 174 -6.06 -3.87 1.44
C ALA A 174 -7.19 -4.36 2.36
N ALA A 175 -8.38 -3.76 2.29
CA ALA A 175 -9.54 -4.18 3.06
C ALA A 175 -9.96 -5.62 2.72
N PHE A 176 -9.94 -5.99 1.44
CA PHE A 176 -10.22 -7.35 1.00
C PHE A 176 -9.21 -8.37 1.55
N ALA A 177 -7.91 -8.09 1.44
CA ALA A 177 -6.85 -8.95 1.96
C ALA A 177 -6.94 -9.09 3.49
N MET A 178 -7.15 -7.99 4.21
CA MET A 178 -7.33 -8.00 5.67
C MET A 178 -8.58 -8.77 6.11
N GLY A 179 -9.70 -8.61 5.38
CA GLY A 179 -10.93 -9.35 5.63
C GLY A 179 -10.75 -10.85 5.46
N LEU A 180 -10.07 -11.27 4.39
CA LEU A 180 -9.79 -12.68 4.12
C LEU A 180 -8.80 -13.27 5.14
N ALA A 181 -7.76 -12.54 5.52
CA ALA A 181 -6.83 -12.94 6.58
C ALA A 181 -7.56 -13.10 7.92
N THR A 182 -8.45 -12.17 8.26
CA THR A 182 -9.27 -12.25 9.48
C THR A 182 -10.17 -13.48 9.46
N PHE A 183 -10.83 -13.76 8.34
CA PHE A 183 -11.64 -14.96 8.15
C PHE A 183 -10.82 -16.24 8.34
N TYR A 184 -9.63 -16.33 7.74
CA TYR A 184 -8.71 -17.46 7.90
C TYR A 184 -8.29 -17.64 9.37
N LEU A 185 -7.94 -16.55 10.05
CA LEU A 185 -7.55 -16.61 11.46
C LEU A 185 -8.70 -17.12 12.34
N VAL A 186 -9.89 -16.54 12.21
CA VAL A 186 -11.06 -16.90 13.04
C VAL A 186 -11.46 -18.36 12.82
N THR A 187 -11.52 -18.81 11.57
CA THR A 187 -11.87 -20.20 11.25
C THR A 187 -10.83 -21.19 11.77
N SER A 188 -9.53 -20.86 11.67
CA SER A 188 -8.45 -21.72 12.16
C SER A 188 -8.42 -21.84 13.68
N VAL A 189 -8.68 -20.74 14.40
CA VAL A 189 -8.78 -20.74 15.87
C VAL A 189 -10.02 -21.50 16.34
N ALA A 190 -11.14 -21.39 15.61
CA ALA A 190 -12.37 -22.12 15.93
C ALA A 190 -12.18 -23.64 15.83
N VAL A 191 -11.32 -24.12 14.92
CA VAL A 191 -11.05 -25.55 14.73
C VAL A 191 -10.04 -26.10 15.75
N THR A 192 -9.00 -25.34 16.09
CA THR A 192 -7.87 -25.89 16.84
C THR A 192 -8.03 -25.92 18.35
N SER A 193 -8.98 -25.19 18.94
CA SER A 193 -9.19 -25.08 20.40
C SER A 193 -7.94 -24.72 21.23
N LEU A 194 -6.80 -24.43 20.59
CA LEU A 194 -5.49 -24.21 21.18
C LEU A 194 -4.89 -22.92 20.64
N TYR A 195 -4.58 -22.00 21.55
CA TYR A 195 -3.70 -20.87 21.25
C TYR A 195 -2.29 -21.42 21.03
N THR A 196 -1.92 -21.63 19.77
CA THR A 196 -0.57 -22.03 19.38
C THR A 196 0.35 -20.82 19.33
N MET A 197 1.67 -21.06 19.33
CA MET A 197 2.66 -20.01 19.10
C MET A 197 2.42 -19.26 17.79
N ASN A 198 1.86 -19.93 16.77
CA ASN A 198 1.54 -19.31 15.48
C ASN A 198 0.42 -18.26 15.60
N VAL A 199 -0.61 -18.52 16.41
CA VAL A 199 -1.66 -17.52 16.70
C VAL A 199 -1.06 -16.30 17.39
N ALA A 200 -0.19 -16.51 18.38
CA ALA A 200 0.45 -15.41 19.10
C ALA A 200 1.33 -14.55 18.17
N VAL A 201 2.10 -15.19 17.27
CA VAL A 201 2.92 -14.49 16.27
C VAL A 201 2.05 -13.71 15.29
N ALA A 202 1.00 -14.33 14.74
CA ALA A 202 0.07 -13.68 13.82
C ALA A 202 -0.58 -12.44 14.44
N VAL A 203 -1.13 -12.57 15.65
CA VAL A 203 -1.77 -11.46 16.37
C VAL A 203 -0.74 -10.40 16.75
N GLY A 204 0.45 -10.79 17.22
CA GLY A 204 1.52 -9.86 17.56
C GLY A 204 1.95 -9.00 16.37
N LEU A 205 2.16 -9.63 15.21
CA LEU A 205 2.48 -8.92 13.97
C LEU A 205 1.35 -8.02 13.51
N ALA A 206 0.09 -8.47 13.59
CA ALA A 206 -1.07 -7.65 13.27
C ALA A 206 -1.16 -6.40 14.16
N VAL A 207 -0.91 -6.53 15.46
CA VAL A 207 -0.89 -5.40 16.41
C VAL A 207 0.22 -4.41 16.07
N VAL A 208 1.44 -4.90 15.83
CA VAL A 208 2.57 -4.05 15.40
C VAL A 208 2.22 -3.31 14.11
N SER A 209 1.64 -4.04 13.16
CA SER A 209 1.17 -3.47 11.90
C SER A 209 0.20 -2.32 12.17
N LEU A 210 -0.92 -2.56 12.86
CA LEU A 210 -1.92 -1.53 13.11
C LEU A 210 -1.34 -0.32 13.87
N GLY A 211 -0.37 -0.54 14.76
CA GLY A 211 0.40 0.52 15.39
C GLY A 211 1.19 1.37 14.38
N CYS A 212 1.92 0.73 13.46
CA CYS A 212 2.64 1.40 12.38
C CYS A 212 1.71 2.17 11.43
N LEU A 213 0.54 1.61 11.08
CA LEU A 213 -0.46 2.31 10.28
C LEU A 213 -0.98 3.56 11.00
N GLY A 214 -1.34 3.43 12.29
CA GLY A 214 -1.78 4.57 13.10
C GLY A 214 -0.71 5.66 13.23
N LEU A 215 0.57 5.28 13.32
CA LEU A 215 1.67 6.24 13.30
C LEU A 215 1.85 6.89 11.93
N SER A 216 1.59 6.19 10.83
CA SER A 216 1.61 6.80 9.49
C SER A 216 0.54 7.89 9.32
N TRP A 217 -0.65 7.72 9.92
CA TRP A 217 -1.67 8.78 9.97
C TRP A 217 -1.32 9.93 10.92
N LYS A 218 -0.50 9.68 11.95
CA LYS A 218 0.02 10.75 12.80
C LYS A 218 1.06 11.58 12.05
N TYR A 219 1.91 10.92 11.26
CA TYR A 219 3.01 11.51 10.52
C TYR A 219 2.74 11.44 9.02
N GLU A 220 1.73 12.17 8.54
CA GLU A 220 1.32 12.22 7.12
C GLU A 220 2.27 13.07 6.24
N TYR A 221 3.59 12.99 6.48
CA TYR A 221 4.58 13.72 5.71
C TYR A 221 5.96 13.02 5.68
N GLY A 222 6.64 13.15 4.54
CA GLY A 222 8.05 12.85 4.33
C GLY A 222 8.48 11.45 4.76
N GLN A 223 9.72 11.36 5.26
CA GLN A 223 10.35 10.09 5.66
C GLN A 223 9.73 9.41 6.88
N PRO A 224 9.21 10.12 7.90
CA PRO A 224 8.47 9.46 8.97
C PRO A 224 7.27 8.65 8.46
N TYR A 225 6.50 9.20 7.52
CA TYR A 225 5.43 8.45 6.85
C TYR A 225 5.98 7.19 6.19
N MET A 226 6.97 7.34 5.30
CA MET A 226 7.54 6.22 4.53
C MET A 226 8.09 5.12 5.44
N PHE A 227 8.71 5.49 6.56
CA PHE A 227 9.24 4.53 7.53
C PHE A 227 8.12 3.74 8.22
N PHE A 228 7.15 4.42 8.83
CA PHE A 228 6.07 3.73 9.55
C PHE A 228 5.16 2.96 8.59
N HIS A 229 4.85 3.53 7.42
CA HIS A 229 4.05 2.86 6.42
C HIS A 229 4.78 1.65 5.79
N GLY A 230 6.10 1.77 5.59
CA GLY A 230 6.94 0.64 5.19
C GLY A 230 6.95 -0.48 6.24
N LEU A 231 7.03 -0.14 7.54
CA LEU A 231 6.90 -1.14 8.61
C LEU A 231 5.50 -1.77 8.66
N TRP A 232 4.44 -1.01 8.36
CA TRP A 232 3.10 -1.54 8.17
C TRP A 232 3.09 -2.64 7.10
N HIS A 233 3.72 -2.41 5.94
CA HIS A 233 3.81 -3.44 4.87
C HIS A 233 4.50 -4.70 5.36
N LEU A 234 5.67 -4.56 5.99
CA LEU A 234 6.45 -5.73 6.45
C LEU A 234 5.70 -6.52 7.53
N ALA A 235 5.12 -5.84 8.52
CA ALA A 235 4.44 -6.48 9.65
C ALA A 235 3.13 -7.15 9.21
N SER A 236 2.32 -6.51 8.37
CA SER A 236 1.08 -7.12 7.87
C SER A 236 1.34 -8.23 6.88
N ALA A 237 2.37 -8.15 6.03
CA ALA A 237 2.78 -9.29 5.18
C ALA A 237 3.18 -10.50 6.03
N GLY A 238 3.96 -10.26 7.10
CA GLY A 238 4.32 -11.30 8.07
C GLY A 238 3.11 -11.87 8.80
N ALA A 239 2.15 -11.02 9.19
CA ALA A 239 0.89 -11.46 9.81
C ALA A 239 0.07 -12.33 8.86
N GLY A 240 -0.10 -11.90 7.61
CA GLY A 240 -0.81 -12.66 6.57
C GLY A 240 -0.17 -14.01 6.30
N TYR A 241 1.17 -14.07 6.21
CA TYR A 241 1.91 -15.32 6.10
C TYR A 241 1.65 -16.25 7.29
N ALA A 242 1.80 -15.76 8.54
CA ALA A 242 1.59 -16.56 9.73
C ALA A 242 0.15 -17.09 9.86
N ILE A 243 -0.84 -16.29 9.43
CA ILE A 243 -2.24 -16.68 9.37
C ILE A 243 -2.46 -17.80 8.35
N GLY A 244 -1.89 -17.68 7.15
CA GLY A 244 -2.02 -18.71 6.12
C GLY A 244 -1.32 -20.01 6.48
N ASP A 245 -0.13 -19.95 7.07
CA ASP A 245 0.58 -21.11 7.60
C ASP A 245 -0.25 -21.83 8.68
N LEU A 246 -0.83 -21.06 9.62
CA LEU A 246 -1.76 -21.60 10.61
C LEU A 246 -2.97 -22.27 9.94
N HIS A 247 -3.60 -21.62 8.96
CA HIS A 247 -4.78 -22.16 8.29
C HIS A 247 -4.48 -23.48 7.57
N ASN A 248 -3.34 -23.57 6.88
CA ASN A 248 -2.93 -24.78 6.19
C ASN A 248 -2.54 -25.91 7.14
N SER A 249 -2.12 -25.60 8.37
CA SER A 249 -1.77 -26.62 9.37
C SER A 249 -2.98 -27.33 10.00
N VAL A 250 -4.20 -26.81 9.79
CA VAL A 250 -5.41 -27.25 10.47
C VAL A 250 -6.50 -27.79 9.52
N MET A 251 -6.29 -27.63 8.21
CA MET A 251 -7.18 -28.08 7.13
C MET A 251 -6.56 -29.27 6.41
#